data_AF-A0A660W1G1-F1
#
_entry.id   AF-A0A660W1G1-F1
#
_cell.length_a   1.000
_cell.length_b   1.000
_cell.length_c   1.000
_cell.angle_alpha   90.00
_cell.angle_beta   90.00
_cell.angle_gamma   90.00
#
_symmetry.space_group_name_H-M   'P 1'
#
loop_
_entity.id
_entity.type
_entity.pdbx_description
1 polymer ?
#
loop_
_entity_poly.entity_id
_entity_poly.type
_entity_poly.pdbx_seq_one_letter_code
_entity_poly.pdbx_strand_id
1 'polypeptide(L)'
;MGRGCREVVVRHIETSDVVTGIWNDGRVGTLYGHRIKDMYDFGCTVFTDSSILHGVAKGEPPYYALMMPHIVEFFRTGKSPIDLKETLEIISFLEAANESRKTGKSVQL
;
A
#
# COMPACT_ATOMS: atom_id res chain seq x y z
N MET A 1 -1.25 3.29 4.84
CA MET A 1 -0.91 2.93 6.23
C MET A 1 -2.21 2.83 7.03
N GLY A 2 -3.09 1.91 6.63
CA GLY A 2 -4.50 1.96 7.01
C GLY A 2 -5.17 3.26 6.54
N ARG A 3 -6.25 3.61 7.24
CA ARG A 3 -7.16 4.71 6.90
C ARG A 3 -6.62 6.10 7.15
N GLY A 4 -7.28 7.09 6.56
CA GLY A 4 -7.11 8.52 6.77
C GLY A 4 -6.09 9.15 5.84
N CYS A 5 -5.84 8.59 4.66
CA CYS A 5 -5.04 9.27 3.65
C CYS A 5 -5.86 10.46 3.12
N ARG A 6 -5.26 11.65 3.10
CA ARG A 6 -5.92 12.89 2.66
C ARG A 6 -5.39 13.44 1.36
N GLU A 7 -4.18 13.05 0.98
CA GLU A 7 -3.51 13.59 -0.19
C GLU A 7 -2.61 12.53 -0.83
N VAL A 8 -2.65 12.44 -2.15
CA VAL A 8 -1.77 11.60 -2.96
C VAL A 8 -1.17 12.41 -4.12
N VAL A 9 0.14 12.26 -4.31
CA VAL A 9 0.84 12.73 -5.52
C VAL A 9 1.63 11.59 -6.15
N VAL A 10 1.69 11.56 -7.48
CA VAL A 10 2.48 10.59 -8.23
C VAL A 10 3.47 11.33 -9.12
N ARG A 11 4.72 10.85 -9.09
CA ARG A 11 5.74 11.16 -10.09
C ARG A 11 5.94 9.92 -10.95
N HIS A 12 5.56 10.05 -12.21
CA HIS A 12 5.62 8.98 -13.20
C HIS A 12 6.82 9.17 -14.11
N ILE A 13 7.56 8.09 -14.33
CA ILE A 13 8.47 7.89 -15.44
C ILE A 13 8.21 6.51 -16.06
N GLU A 14 8.76 6.26 -17.25
CA GLU A 14 8.54 4.99 -17.96
C GLU A 14 8.89 3.75 -17.11
N THR A 15 9.97 3.83 -16.33
CA THR A 15 10.48 2.70 -15.53
C THR A 15 9.86 2.60 -14.14
N SER A 16 9.18 3.64 -13.63
CA SER A 16 8.67 3.64 -12.27
C SER A 16 7.60 4.70 -11.98
N ASP A 17 6.80 4.43 -10.94
CA ASP A 17 5.96 5.40 -10.26
C ASP A 17 6.46 5.59 -8.84
N VAL A 18 6.60 6.84 -8.42
CA VAL A 18 6.81 7.21 -7.02
C VAL A 18 5.53 7.85 -6.53
N VAL A 19 4.81 7.16 -5.66
CA VAL A 19 3.57 7.63 -5.04
C VAL A 19 3.91 8.14 -3.65
N THR A 20 3.51 9.37 -3.33
CA THR A 20 3.60 9.92 -1.98
C THR A 20 2.19 10.17 -1.45
N GLY A 21 1.90 9.63 -0.28
CA GLY A 21 0.65 9.84 0.44
C GLY A 21 0.87 10.56 1.76
N ILE A 22 -0.05 11.44 2.13
CA ILE A 22 -0.09 12.11 3.43
C ILE A 22 -1.37 11.70 4.15
N TRP A 23 -1.24 11.33 5.42
CA TRP A 23 -2.36 10.97 6.28
C TRP A 23 -2.75 12.13 7.20
N ASN A 24 -4.00 12.11 7.66
CA ASN A 24 -4.58 13.15 8.53
C ASN A 24 -3.83 13.36 9.84
N ASP A 25 -3.19 12.30 10.35
CA ASP A 25 -2.37 12.31 11.55
C ASP A 25 -0.91 12.73 11.30
N GLY A 26 -0.59 13.19 10.09
CA GLY A 26 0.74 13.65 9.72
C GLY A 26 1.69 12.54 9.29
N ARG A 27 1.27 11.27 9.27
CA ARG A 27 2.09 10.19 8.70
C ARG A 27 2.28 10.42 7.20
N VAL A 28 3.49 10.12 6.72
CA VAL A 28 3.85 10.22 5.30
C VAL A 28 4.31 8.85 4.83
N GLY A 29 3.81 8.41 3.69
CA GLY A 29 4.20 7.15 3.06
C GLY A 29 4.65 7.37 1.62
N THR A 30 5.69 6.65 1.21
CA THR A 30 6.14 6.61 -0.17
C THR A 30 6.12 5.18 -0.68
N LEU A 31 5.53 4.97 -1.87
CA LEU A 31 5.52 3.70 -2.57
C LEU A 31 6.30 3.85 -3.88
N TYR A 32 7.23 2.93 -4.11
CA TYR A 32 8.00 2.83 -5.36
C TYR A 32 7.49 1.63 -6.15
N GLY A 33 6.74 1.89 -7.21
CA GLY A 33 6.34 0.87 -8.17
C GLY A 33 7.31 0.87 -9.34
N HIS A 34 8.24 -0.09 -9.41
CA HIS A 34 9.20 -0.20 -10.51
C HIS A 34 8.75 -1.24 -11.55
N ARG A 35 9.22 -1.07 -12.78
CA ARG A 35 8.99 -1.96 -13.93
C ARG A 35 10.30 -2.62 -14.41
N ILE A 36 11.27 -2.70 -13.50
CA ILE A 36 12.56 -3.36 -13.75
C ILE A 36 12.30 -4.85 -13.97
N LYS A 37 12.76 -5.36 -15.11
CA LYS A 37 12.61 -6.76 -15.49
C LYS A 37 13.25 -7.68 -14.43
N ASP A 38 12.59 -8.78 -14.11
CA ASP A 38 13.08 -9.84 -13.23
C ASP A 38 13.30 -9.44 -11.75
N MET A 39 12.82 -8.27 -11.35
CA MET A 39 12.83 -7.80 -9.95
C MET A 39 11.41 -7.88 -9.40
N TYR A 40 11.19 -8.74 -8.39
CA TYR A 40 9.86 -9.02 -7.81
C TYR A 40 9.82 -8.89 -6.30
N ASP A 41 10.90 -8.39 -5.69
CA ASP A 41 10.98 -8.24 -4.25
C ASP A 41 10.07 -7.12 -3.77
N PHE A 42 9.37 -7.39 -2.66
CA PHE A 42 8.61 -6.39 -1.95
C PHE A 42 9.32 -6.06 -0.65
N GLY A 43 9.22 -4.81 -0.23
CA GLY A 43 9.77 -4.41 1.05
C GLY A 43 9.21 -3.08 1.52
N CYS A 44 9.49 -2.77 2.77
CA CYS A 44 9.15 -1.49 3.37
C CYS A 44 10.23 -1.09 4.39
N THR A 45 10.35 0.21 4.57
CA THR A 45 11.04 0.80 5.71
C THR A 45 10.01 1.60 6.49
N VAL A 46 9.89 1.34 7.78
CA VAL A 46 8.96 2.05 8.67
C VAL A 46 9.79 2.83 9.68
N PHE A 47 9.61 4.14 9.68
CA PHE A 47 10.19 5.05 10.66
C PHE A 47 9.20 5.21 11.81
N THR A 48 9.65 4.95 13.02
CA THR A 48 8.86 5.09 14.25
C THR A 48 9.55 6.07 15.19
N ASP A 49 8.93 6.34 16.33
CA ASP A 49 9.49 7.20 17.38
C ASP A 49 10.76 6.62 18.04
N SER A 50 10.93 5.31 18.00
CA SER A 50 11.91 4.56 18.78
C SER A 50 12.88 3.77 17.92
N SER A 51 12.52 3.46 16.67
CA SER A 51 13.32 2.63 15.78
C SER A 51 13.01 2.85 14.30
N ILE A 52 13.93 2.38 13.45
CA ILE A 52 13.70 2.21 12.02
C ILE A 52 13.61 0.70 11.76
N LEU A 53 12.48 0.26 11.23
CA LEU A 53 12.21 -1.15 10.94
C LEU A 53 12.29 -1.37 9.43
N HIS A 54 12.97 -2.44 9.03
CA HIS A 54 13.05 -2.85 7.63
C HIS A 54 12.39 -4.22 7.47
N GLY A 55 11.44 -4.30 6.56
CA GLY A 55 10.81 -5.55 6.14
C GLY A 55 11.15 -5.82 4.69
N VAL A 56 11.74 -6.98 4.40
CA VAL A 56 11.82 -7.52 3.03
C VAL A 56 10.95 -8.75 3.01
N ALA A 57 10.04 -8.81 2.05
CA ALA A 57 9.15 -9.93 1.87
C ALA A 57 10.00 -11.16 1.52
N LYS A 58 9.89 -12.20 2.35
CA LYS A 58 10.59 -13.47 2.15
C LYS A 58 9.66 -14.40 1.39
N GLY A 59 10.16 -15.07 0.36
CA GLY A 59 9.37 -16.02 -0.43
C GLY A 59 8.96 -17.30 0.32
N GLU A 60 9.48 -17.53 1.53
CA GLU A 60 9.20 -18.71 2.35
C GLU A 60 8.83 -18.29 3.80
N PRO A 61 7.68 -18.77 4.33
CA PRO A 61 6.65 -19.53 3.64
C PRO A 61 5.93 -18.70 2.55
N PRO A 62 5.38 -19.35 1.49
CA PRO A 62 4.71 -18.63 0.41
C PRO A 62 3.61 -17.68 0.93
N TYR A 63 3.53 -16.47 0.38
CA TYR A 63 2.59 -15.45 0.86
C TYR A 63 1.13 -15.93 0.89
N TYR A 64 0.70 -16.67 -0.13
CA TYR A 64 -0.64 -17.25 -0.16
C TYR A 64 -0.87 -18.25 0.98
N ALA A 65 0.14 -19.04 1.35
CA ALA A 65 0.04 -19.96 2.47
C ALA A 65 -0.17 -19.20 3.79
N LEU A 66 0.47 -18.04 3.97
CA LEU A 66 0.25 -17.15 5.12
C LEU A 66 -1.16 -16.56 5.14
N MET A 67 -1.80 -16.38 3.98
CA MET A 67 -3.18 -15.87 3.89
C MET A 67 -4.25 -16.96 4.12
N MET A 68 -3.94 -18.23 3.89
CA MET A 68 -4.92 -19.32 3.95
C MET A 68 -5.67 -19.41 5.29
N PRO A 69 -5.02 -19.30 6.47
CA PRO A 69 -5.74 -19.37 7.75
C PRO A 69 -6.84 -18.31 7.86
N HIS A 70 -6.57 -17.09 7.39
CA HIS A 70 -7.52 -15.98 7.42
C HIS A 70 -8.69 -16.18 6.44
N ILE A 71 -8.39 -16.72 5.25
CA ILE A 71 -9.42 -17.03 4.24
C ILE A 71 -10.35 -18.13 4.75
N VAL A 72 -9.80 -19.21 5.32
CA VAL A 72 -10.60 -20.30 5.88
C VAL A 72 -11.50 -19.80 7.01
N GLU A 73 -10.98 -18.95 7.89
CA GLU A 73 -11.76 -18.37 8.99
C GLU A 73 -12.89 -17.46 8.48
N PHE A 74 -12.64 -16.68 7.43
CA PHE A 74 -13.68 -15.88 6.77
C PHE A 74 -14.82 -16.76 6.24
N PHE A 75 -14.51 -17.84 5.51
CA PHE A 75 -15.54 -18.73 4.98
C PHE A 75 -16.34 -19.46 6.09
N ARG A 76 -15.70 -19.78 7.21
CA ARG A 76 -16.36 -20.43 8.35
C ARG A 76 -17.30 -19.50 9.10
N THR A 77 -16.89 -18.25 9.30
CA THR A 77 -17.57 -17.31 10.20
C THR A 77 -18.39 -16.25 9.49
N GLY A 78 -18.13 -16.02 8.19
CA GLY A 78 -18.64 -14.87 7.44
C GLY A 78 -18.04 -13.53 7.86
N LYS A 79 -17.09 -13.50 8.81
CA LYS A 79 -16.49 -12.27 9.34
C LYS A 79 -15.19 -11.97 8.60
N SER A 80 -15.18 -10.90 7.82
CA SER A 80 -13.98 -10.49 7.09
C SER A 80 -12.85 -10.15 8.07
N PRO A 81 -11.60 -10.61 7.82
CA PRO A 81 -10.44 -10.21 8.61
C PRO A 81 -10.01 -8.76 8.35
N ILE A 82 -10.54 -8.15 7.28
CA ILE A 82 -10.30 -6.76 6.90
C ILE A 82 -11.62 -6.01 6.99
N ASP A 83 -11.64 -4.89 7.71
CA ASP A 83 -12.83 -4.04 7.76
C ASP A 83 -13.04 -3.35 6.40
N LEU A 84 -14.27 -3.43 5.90
CA LEU A 84 -14.70 -2.91 4.60
C LEU A 84 -14.27 -1.45 4.37
N LYS A 85 -14.30 -0.60 5.40
CA LYS A 85 -13.88 0.80 5.28
C LYS A 85 -12.40 0.92 4.88
N GLU A 86 -11.56 0.01 5.36
CA GLU A 86 -10.16 -0.01 4.95
C GLU A 86 -10.00 -0.43 3.48
N THR A 87 -10.77 -1.41 3.03
CA THR A 87 -10.80 -1.79 1.60
C THR A 87 -11.23 -0.63 0.71
N LEU A 88 -12.28 0.11 1.09
CA LEU A 88 -12.74 1.28 0.34
C LEU A 88 -11.68 2.37 0.27
N GLU A 89 -10.99 2.66 1.37
CA GLU A 89 -9.93 3.67 1.36
C GLU A 89 -8.69 3.26 0.56
N ILE A 90 -8.35 1.95 0.52
CA ILE A 90 -7.32 1.44 -0.39
C ILE A 90 -7.71 1.72 -1.85
N ILE A 91 -8.97 1.45 -2.21
CA ILE A 91 -9.48 1.73 -3.57
C ILE A 91 -9.40 3.23 -3.86
N SER A 92 -9.90 4.09 -2.96
CA SER A 92 -9.82 5.55 -3.12
C SER A 92 -8.39 6.04 -3.30
N PHE A 93 -7.45 5.54 -2.50
CA PHE A 93 -6.03 5.86 -2.61
C PHE A 93 -5.47 5.50 -4.00
N LEU A 94 -5.80 4.32 -4.52
CA LEU A 94 -5.34 3.87 -5.84
C LEU A 94 -5.97 4.67 -6.98
N GLU A 95 -7.24 5.06 -6.87
CA GLU A 95 -7.90 5.96 -7.82
C GLU A 95 -7.25 7.35 -7.83
N ALA A 96 -7.01 7.93 -6.65
CA ALA A 96 -6.31 9.21 -6.52
C ALA A 96 -4.88 9.14 -7.08
N ALA A 97 -4.16 8.03 -6.84
CA ALA A 97 -2.85 7.78 -7.44
C ALA A 97 -2.94 7.71 -8.97
N ASN A 98 -3.94 7.03 -9.52
CA ASN A 98 -4.16 6.95 -10.97
C ASN A 98 -4.49 8.30 -11.59
N GLU A 99 -5.32 9.11 -10.94
CA GLU A 99 -5.63 10.47 -11.39
C GLU A 99 -4.39 11.37 -11.33
N SER A 100 -3.65 11.33 -10.23
CA SER A 100 -2.40 12.06 -10.07
C SER A 100 -1.37 11.65 -11.11
N ARG A 101 -1.25 10.36 -11.41
CA ARG A 101 -0.36 9.84 -12.46
C ARG A 101 -0.71 10.40 -13.85
N LYS A 102 -2.00 10.54 -14.17
CA LYS A 102 -2.47 11.08 -15.46
C LYS A 102 -2.29 12.59 -15.57
N THR A 103 -2.47 13.31 -14.47
CA THR A 103 -2.57 14.78 -14.47
C THR A 103 -1.30 15.48 -13.96
N GLY A 104 -0.43 14.76 -13.26
CA GLY A 104 0.74 15.29 -12.54
C GLY A 104 0.42 16.10 -11.28
N LYS A 105 -0.87 16.20 -10.89
CA LYS A 105 -1.36 17.04 -9.79
C LYS A 105 -1.45 16.28 -8.48
N SER A 106 -1.47 17.01 -7.37
CA SER A 106 -1.88 16.48 -6.06
C SER A 106 -3.39 16.27 -6.06
N VAL A 107 -3.82 15.11 -5.57
CA VAL A 107 -5.23 14.71 -5.48
C VAL A 107 -5.58 14.52 -4.01
N GLN A 108 -6.66 15.17 -3.57
CA GLN A 108 -7.16 15.07 -2.20
C GLN A 108 -8.21 13.95 -2.10
N LEU A 109 -8.29 13.33 -0.93
CA LEU A 109 -9.16 12.19 -0.60
C LEU A 109 -10.23 12.56 0.43
#